data_AF-A0A223D5D8-F1
#
_entry.id   AF-A0A223D5D8-F1
#
_cell.length_a   1.000
_cell.length_b   1.000
_cell.length_c   1.000
_cell.angle_alpha   90.00
_cell.angle_beta   90.00
_cell.angle_gamma   90.00
#
_symmetry.space_group_name_H-M   'P 1'
#
loop_
_entity.id
_entity.type
_entity.pdbx_description
1 polymer ?
#
loop_
_entity_poly.entity_id
_entity_poly.type
_entity_poly.pdbx_seq_one_letter_code
_entity_poly.pdbx_strand_id
1 'polypeptide(L)'
;MNYRICSPCRIGFSMLSWSESHEMVTKLAQSSHMERSRSSSIINLVTGGDHMKRSERVLCVLPFLVCAFLFSGTAHGQSSERPTNVQALIDSAKPGSTVQLPPGLYEGPVVISKPLQLRGNEAQLVRASDAPTDQPLLQVKASGVVVSGLILQDDQTPLVLEGDANEVTNTSITSRQTAIKLINADHNLLQNLQIRGTEPELNDRGHGIELRQANDNRIENSQFQFVQDGIYLEHSARNQISHNHITDSRYGVHLMFTERSRISDNLLERNVTGAMVMEDVGSHILNNRIFKQSGHVHSQGVLLYNVTHASIANNLIADNRIGLYVDSSTANSILDNDISNNFLGVLMTGATDNELRGNVWSGNVVQAQAVDSSNNRLWANFWDTHRGLDLNGDNLSELPYLASPFFLALTDAVPAYQLFFQAPGFAVLEEMFTSKTDHWLQDTAPLLAAPDHPANEAQAEPLPKRVLFVSLLMLAAGILPFWKNRIWRSSI
;
A
#
# COMPACT_ATOMS: atom_id res chain seq x y z
N MET A 1 20.41 33.72 -13.65
CA MET A 1 20.75 32.56 -12.79
C MET A 1 20.17 31.34 -13.45
N ASN A 2 21.02 30.43 -13.94
CA ASN A 2 20.64 29.33 -14.82
C ASN A 2 20.01 28.19 -14.02
N TYR A 3 18.78 27.83 -14.38
CA TYR A 3 18.09 26.62 -13.92
C TYR A 3 18.65 25.40 -14.67
N ARG A 4 19.09 24.37 -13.93
CA ARG A 4 19.35 23.03 -14.48
C ARG A 4 18.14 22.15 -14.21
N ILE A 5 17.51 21.71 -15.28
CA ILE A 5 16.53 20.62 -15.30
C ILE A 5 17.33 19.33 -15.16
N CYS A 6 17.02 18.50 -14.15
CA CYS A 6 17.64 17.19 -13.97
C CYS A 6 16.70 16.08 -14.47
N SER A 7 17.22 15.24 -15.36
CA SER A 7 16.60 14.04 -15.94
C SER A 7 16.45 12.91 -14.90
N PRO A 8 15.62 11.87 -15.14
CA PRO A 8 15.29 10.87 -14.13
C PRO A 8 16.49 10.00 -13.76
N CYS A 9 16.66 9.80 -12.46
CA CYS A 9 17.73 9.02 -11.86
C CYS A 9 17.62 7.54 -12.25
N ARG A 10 18.59 7.05 -13.04
CA ARG A 10 18.85 5.60 -13.18
C ARG A 10 19.56 5.13 -11.93
N ILE A 11 18.92 4.24 -11.17
CA ILE A 11 19.54 3.49 -10.08
C ILE A 11 20.64 2.61 -10.69
N GLY A 12 21.90 2.92 -10.38
CA GLY A 12 23.06 2.16 -10.80
C GLY A 12 23.38 1.06 -9.81
N PHE A 13 22.98 -0.18 -10.10
CA PHE A 13 23.70 -1.35 -9.62
C PHE A 13 24.82 -1.66 -10.63
N SER A 14 26.03 -1.86 -10.15
CA SER A 14 27.18 -2.28 -10.95
C SER A 14 26.92 -3.64 -11.60
N MET A 15 26.66 -3.65 -12.91
CA MET A 15 26.63 -4.86 -13.73
C MET A 15 28.07 -5.32 -14.04
N LEU A 16 28.50 -6.40 -13.40
CA LEU A 16 29.40 -7.36 -14.02
C LEU A 16 28.55 -8.36 -14.80
N SER A 17 28.66 -8.27 -16.13
CA SER A 17 28.24 -9.22 -17.18
C SER A 17 26.89 -9.93 -17.02
N TRP A 18 25.83 -9.33 -17.57
CA TRP A 18 24.61 -10.03 -18.02
C TRP A 18 24.48 -9.89 -19.54
N SER A 19 25.33 -10.62 -20.28
CA SER A 19 25.18 -10.81 -21.75
C SER A 19 24.97 -12.27 -22.15
N GLU A 20 24.86 -13.22 -21.21
CA GLU A 20 24.73 -14.66 -21.51
C GLU A 20 23.37 -15.27 -21.10
N SER A 21 22.54 -14.55 -20.35
CA SER A 21 21.21 -15.01 -19.90
C SER A 21 20.07 -14.57 -20.82
N HIS A 22 20.34 -13.71 -21.82
CA HIS A 22 19.36 -13.30 -22.84
C HIS A 22 19.30 -14.25 -24.05
N GLU A 23 20.29 -15.15 -24.21
CA GLU A 23 20.30 -16.14 -25.29
C GLU A 23 19.58 -17.45 -24.92
N MET A 24 19.31 -17.69 -23.63
CA MET A 24 18.68 -18.92 -23.15
C MET A 24 17.15 -18.80 -23.06
N VAL A 25 16.61 -17.59 -22.83
CA VAL A 25 15.16 -17.34 -22.76
C VAL A 25 14.54 -17.10 -24.15
N THR A 26 15.29 -16.58 -25.12
CA THR A 26 14.84 -16.50 -26.52
C THR A 26 14.86 -17.85 -27.25
N LYS A 27 15.68 -18.82 -26.81
CA LYS A 27 15.69 -20.19 -27.36
C LYS A 27 14.56 -21.10 -26.83
N LEU A 28 13.91 -20.74 -25.72
CA LEU A 28 12.73 -21.46 -25.20
C LEU A 28 11.39 -20.85 -25.64
N ALA A 29 11.37 -19.58 -26.10
CA ALA A 29 10.18 -18.95 -26.69
C ALA A 29 10.05 -19.19 -28.22
N GLN A 30 11.08 -19.72 -28.89
CA GLN A 30 11.05 -20.08 -30.31
C GLN A 30 10.66 -21.54 -30.58
N SER A 31 10.48 -22.39 -29.56
CA SER A 31 10.01 -23.78 -29.73
C SER A 31 8.51 -23.97 -29.50
N SER A 32 7.78 -22.96 -29.02
CA SER A 32 6.32 -23.03 -28.79
C SER A 32 5.46 -22.38 -29.88
N HIS A 33 6.06 -21.90 -30.98
CA HIS A 33 5.34 -21.28 -32.10
C HIS A 33 5.33 -22.08 -33.40
N MET A 34 5.75 -23.35 -33.36
CA MET A 34 5.78 -24.22 -34.55
C MET A 34 4.97 -25.50 -34.34
N GLU A 35 3.75 -25.41 -33.81
CA GLU A 35 2.80 -26.54 -33.78
C GLU A 35 1.31 -26.15 -33.83
N ARG A 36 0.99 -25.00 -34.45
CA ARG A 36 -0.39 -24.63 -34.83
C ARG A 36 -0.48 -24.21 -36.29
N SER A 37 -0.15 -25.15 -37.17
CA SER A 37 -0.49 -25.07 -38.59
C SER A 37 -0.43 -26.48 -39.17
N ARG A 38 -1.55 -27.20 -39.07
CA ARG A 38 -1.98 -28.33 -39.94
C ARG A 38 -3.10 -29.10 -39.23
N SER A 39 -4.34 -28.84 -39.64
CA SER A 39 -5.37 -29.85 -39.94
C SER A 39 -6.75 -29.22 -39.77
N SER A 40 -7.13 -28.40 -40.74
CA SER A 40 -8.51 -28.04 -41.02
C SER A 40 -8.93 -28.81 -42.27
N SER A 41 -9.19 -30.10 -42.13
CA SER A 41 -9.82 -30.91 -43.17
C SER A 41 -10.49 -32.11 -42.51
N ILE A 42 -11.81 -32.22 -42.70
CA ILE A 42 -12.67 -33.42 -42.74
C ILE A 42 -14.01 -33.10 -42.04
N ILE A 43 -14.93 -32.59 -42.85
CA ILE A 43 -16.37 -32.76 -42.71
C ILE A 43 -16.75 -33.77 -43.79
N ASN A 44 -17.24 -34.97 -43.41
CA ASN A 44 -18.45 -35.59 -43.98
C ASN A 44 -18.68 -37.06 -43.58
N LEU A 45 -19.96 -37.35 -43.32
CA LEU A 45 -20.68 -38.63 -43.39
C LEU A 45 -20.23 -39.82 -42.52
N VAL A 46 -21.09 -40.24 -41.58
CA VAL A 46 -21.83 -41.52 -41.67
C VAL A 46 -23.19 -41.39 -40.99
N THR A 47 -24.21 -41.80 -41.74
CA THR A 47 -25.65 -41.92 -41.41
C THR A 47 -25.98 -43.23 -40.69
N GLY A 48 -27.01 -43.22 -39.82
CA GLY A 48 -28.05 -44.26 -39.81
C GLY A 48 -28.16 -45.20 -38.59
N GLY A 49 -29.39 -45.39 -38.12
CA GLY A 49 -29.88 -46.58 -37.40
C GLY A 49 -30.34 -46.32 -35.95
N ASP A 50 -31.54 -45.80 -35.68
CA ASP A 50 -32.89 -46.43 -35.60
C ASP A 50 -33.27 -47.20 -34.32
N HIS A 51 -34.42 -46.75 -33.76
CA HIS A 51 -35.49 -47.49 -33.06
C HIS A 51 -35.21 -48.12 -31.66
N MET A 52 -36.09 -48.08 -30.64
CA MET A 52 -37.57 -48.07 -30.60
C MET A 52 -38.12 -47.83 -29.15
N LYS A 53 -39.21 -47.04 -29.03
CA LYS A 53 -40.42 -47.15 -28.14
C LYS A 53 -40.30 -47.10 -26.58
N ARG A 54 -41.28 -46.64 -25.78
CA ARG A 54 -42.53 -45.81 -25.87
C ARG A 54 -43.17 -45.77 -24.44
N SER A 55 -44.14 -44.87 -24.24
CA SER A 55 -45.17 -44.76 -23.17
C SER A 55 -44.82 -43.80 -22.01
N GLU A 56 -45.42 -42.61 -21.84
CA GLU A 56 -46.83 -42.12 -21.78
C GLU A 56 -47.10 -41.56 -20.36
N ARG A 57 -47.38 -40.25 -20.25
CA ARG A 57 -48.64 -39.65 -19.70
C ARG A 57 -48.49 -38.13 -19.47
N VAL A 58 -49.23 -37.31 -20.25
CA VAL A 58 -50.41 -36.49 -19.85
C VAL A 58 -50.02 -35.19 -19.11
N LEU A 59 -49.96 -34.02 -19.78
CA LEU A 59 -51.04 -33.08 -20.13
C LEU A 59 -51.19 -31.95 -19.10
N CYS A 60 -50.74 -30.73 -19.44
CA CYS A 60 -51.33 -29.47 -18.97
C CYS A 60 -50.75 -28.29 -19.79
N VAL A 61 -51.52 -27.83 -20.77
CA VAL A 61 -51.36 -26.53 -21.44
C VAL A 61 -52.75 -25.91 -21.51
N LEU A 62 -52.95 -24.74 -20.91
CA LEU A 62 -53.77 -23.66 -21.46
C LEU A 62 -53.47 -22.34 -20.70
N PRO A 63 -53.60 -21.17 -21.35
CA PRO A 63 -52.71 -20.03 -21.17
C PRO A 63 -53.37 -18.85 -20.43
N PHE A 64 -52.55 -18.05 -19.74
CA PHE A 64 -52.90 -16.74 -19.21
C PHE A 64 -52.69 -15.68 -20.29
N LEU A 65 -53.78 -15.21 -20.89
CA LEU A 65 -53.79 -14.12 -21.86
C LEU A 65 -55.06 -13.27 -21.64
N VAL A 66 -55.15 -12.60 -20.49
CA VAL A 66 -56.10 -11.49 -20.26
C VAL A 66 -55.46 -10.54 -19.22
N CYS A 67 -55.63 -9.23 -19.43
CA CYS A 67 -55.15 -8.09 -18.63
C CYS A 67 -53.81 -7.46 -19.06
N ALA A 68 -53.60 -7.31 -20.38
CA ALA A 68 -52.93 -6.14 -20.91
C ALA A 68 -54.01 -5.11 -21.26
N PHE A 69 -54.25 -4.15 -20.36
CA PHE A 69 -54.91 -2.85 -20.52
C PHE A 69 -55.37 -2.46 -19.10
N LEU A 70 -55.03 -1.25 -18.65
CA LEU A 70 -55.12 -0.72 -17.28
C LEU A 70 -53.84 -0.91 -16.45
N PHE A 71 -52.75 -0.27 -16.87
CA PHE A 71 -51.95 0.55 -15.96
C PHE A 71 -51.18 1.55 -16.82
N SER A 72 -51.85 2.67 -17.12
CA SER A 72 -51.20 3.92 -17.51
C SER A 72 -50.45 4.45 -16.29
N GLY A 73 -49.31 3.83 -15.98
CA GLY A 73 -48.32 4.40 -15.10
C GLY A 73 -47.60 5.48 -15.89
N THR A 74 -47.78 6.73 -15.48
CA THR A 74 -47.03 7.88 -15.96
C THR A 74 -45.55 7.53 -16.01
N ALA A 75 -45.02 7.37 -17.23
CA ALA A 75 -43.60 7.55 -17.45
C ALA A 75 -43.30 8.96 -16.95
N HIS A 76 -42.70 9.08 -15.77
CA HIS A 76 -41.91 10.25 -15.45
C HIS A 76 -40.85 10.25 -16.54
N GLY A 77 -41.06 11.07 -17.56
CA GLY A 77 -39.96 11.50 -18.39
C GLY A 77 -38.90 11.96 -17.41
N GLN A 78 -37.75 11.30 -17.42
CA GLN A 78 -36.54 12.00 -17.04
C GLN A 78 -36.49 13.18 -18.00
N SER A 79 -36.99 14.32 -17.54
CA SER A 79 -36.53 15.58 -18.08
C SER A 79 -35.02 15.46 -18.01
N SER A 80 -34.40 15.44 -19.19
CA SER A 80 -33.05 15.95 -19.35
C SER A 80 -33.12 17.41 -18.93
N GLU A 81 -33.22 17.66 -17.62
CA GLU A 81 -32.84 18.93 -17.06
C GLU A 81 -31.39 19.08 -17.49
N ARG A 82 -31.14 20.08 -18.33
CA ARG A 82 -29.79 20.41 -18.71
C ARG A 82 -28.99 20.53 -17.41
N PRO A 83 -27.84 19.86 -17.28
CA PRO A 83 -26.99 20.00 -16.10
C PRO A 83 -26.88 21.47 -15.71
N THR A 84 -27.15 21.74 -14.44
CA THR A 84 -27.19 23.12 -13.95
C THR A 84 -25.77 23.66 -13.93
N ASN A 85 -25.56 24.82 -14.57
CA ASN A 85 -24.26 25.47 -14.60
C ASN A 85 -23.91 26.02 -13.20
N VAL A 86 -23.00 25.34 -12.50
CA VAL A 86 -22.59 25.69 -11.12
C VAL A 86 -21.85 27.02 -11.07
N GLN A 87 -21.12 27.38 -12.14
CA GLN A 87 -20.38 28.65 -12.19
C GLN A 87 -21.32 29.85 -12.04
N ALA A 88 -22.50 29.83 -12.68
CA ALA A 88 -23.47 30.92 -12.56
C ALA A 88 -24.00 31.11 -11.12
N LEU A 89 -24.18 30.01 -10.38
CA LEU A 89 -24.57 30.04 -8.97
C LEU A 89 -23.46 30.65 -8.10
N ILE A 90 -22.20 30.28 -8.37
CA ILE A 90 -21.04 30.85 -7.68
C ILE A 90 -20.87 32.32 -8.01
N ASP A 91 -20.99 32.73 -9.28
CA ASP A 91 -20.80 34.11 -9.71
C ASP A 91 -21.81 35.06 -9.06
N SER A 92 -23.07 34.63 -8.96
CA SER A 92 -24.14 35.39 -8.31
C SER A 92 -24.07 35.41 -6.77
N ALA A 93 -23.36 34.45 -6.17
CA ALA A 93 -23.19 34.37 -4.72
C ALA A 93 -22.38 35.55 -4.15
N LYS A 94 -22.72 36.01 -2.94
CA LYS A 94 -21.90 37.03 -2.26
C LYS A 94 -20.66 36.37 -1.64
N PRO A 95 -19.52 37.08 -1.51
CA PRO A 95 -18.40 36.57 -0.73
C PRO A 95 -18.85 36.15 0.68
N GLY A 96 -18.35 35.01 1.16
CA GLY A 96 -18.69 34.37 2.43
C GLY A 96 -20.04 33.64 2.44
N SER A 97 -20.85 33.75 1.39
CA SER A 97 -22.15 33.06 1.35
C SER A 97 -22.02 31.56 1.04
N THR A 98 -23.09 30.83 1.28
CA THR A 98 -23.18 29.39 0.98
C THR A 98 -23.93 29.16 -0.33
N VAL A 99 -23.33 28.41 -1.23
CA VAL A 99 -23.95 27.82 -2.42
C VAL A 99 -24.26 26.37 -2.10
N GLN A 100 -25.55 26.06 -1.91
CA GLN A 100 -26.03 24.71 -1.67
C GLN A 100 -26.39 24.06 -3.00
N LEU A 101 -25.78 22.90 -3.29
CA LEU A 101 -26.16 22.04 -4.41
C LEU A 101 -26.97 20.85 -3.86
N PRO A 102 -28.27 20.77 -4.19
CA PRO A 102 -29.06 19.56 -3.96
C PRO A 102 -28.45 18.32 -4.65
N PRO A 103 -28.89 17.10 -4.27
CA PRO A 103 -28.51 15.90 -5.02
C PRO A 103 -28.89 16.07 -6.49
N GLY A 104 -27.94 15.83 -7.39
CA GLY A 104 -28.14 16.06 -8.82
C GLY A 104 -26.84 16.00 -9.61
N LEU A 105 -26.96 16.07 -10.94
CA LEU A 105 -25.84 16.13 -11.87
C LEU A 105 -25.56 17.57 -12.29
N TYR A 106 -24.30 17.96 -12.17
CA TYR A 106 -23.80 19.29 -12.43
C TYR A 106 -22.59 19.23 -13.36
N GLU A 107 -22.47 20.20 -14.25
CA GLU A 107 -21.34 20.30 -15.16
C GLU A 107 -20.34 21.36 -14.70
N GLY A 108 -19.06 20.97 -14.70
CA GLY A 108 -17.91 21.88 -14.64
C GLY A 108 -17.24 22.04 -16.02
N PRO A 109 -16.13 22.78 -16.11
CA PRO A 109 -15.27 23.21 -15.00
C PRO A 109 -15.84 24.37 -14.17
N VAL A 110 -15.42 24.45 -12.91
CA VAL A 110 -15.86 25.46 -11.95
C VAL A 110 -14.65 26.15 -11.31
N VAL A 111 -14.69 27.47 -11.21
CA VAL A 111 -13.66 28.29 -10.57
C VAL A 111 -14.26 29.09 -9.41
N ILE A 112 -13.71 28.88 -8.22
CA ILE A 112 -14.03 29.65 -7.01
C ILE A 112 -12.92 30.68 -6.77
N SER A 113 -13.20 31.93 -7.11
CA SER A 113 -12.27 33.07 -7.02
C SER A 113 -12.57 34.04 -5.87
N LYS A 114 -13.56 33.72 -5.02
CA LYS A 114 -13.91 34.48 -3.82
C LYS A 114 -14.20 33.52 -2.66
N PRO A 115 -13.95 33.93 -1.40
CA PRO A 115 -14.30 33.11 -0.24
C PRO A 115 -15.79 32.77 -0.28
N LEU A 116 -16.16 31.50 -0.15
CA LEU A 116 -17.55 31.03 -0.10
C LEU A 116 -17.59 29.58 0.40
N GLN A 117 -18.79 29.09 0.68
CA GLN A 117 -19.01 27.68 1.00
C GLN A 117 -19.76 27.00 -0.14
N LEU A 118 -19.16 26.02 -0.81
CA LEU A 118 -19.80 25.15 -1.77
C LEU A 118 -20.17 23.83 -1.08
N ARG A 119 -21.46 23.64 -0.81
CA ARG A 119 -21.97 22.48 -0.08
C ARG A 119 -22.81 21.61 -1.00
N GLY A 120 -22.31 20.45 -1.36
CA GLY A 120 -23.07 19.37 -1.98
C GLY A 120 -23.79 18.54 -0.94
N ASN A 121 -24.99 18.08 -1.30
CA ASN A 121 -25.65 16.97 -0.62
C ASN A 121 -25.66 15.80 -1.60
N GLU A 122 -24.50 15.16 -1.81
CA GLU A 122 -24.27 14.14 -2.86
C GLU A 122 -24.42 14.69 -4.29
N ALA A 123 -24.11 15.98 -4.46
CA ALA A 123 -24.09 16.61 -5.78
C ALA A 123 -22.92 16.06 -6.61
N GLN A 124 -23.22 15.52 -7.78
CA GLN A 124 -22.24 14.97 -8.72
C GLN A 124 -21.78 16.07 -9.66
N LEU A 125 -20.51 16.44 -9.58
CA LEU A 125 -19.86 17.35 -10.52
C LEU A 125 -19.05 16.51 -11.52
N VAL A 126 -19.35 16.70 -12.81
CA VAL A 126 -18.66 16.02 -13.93
C VAL A 126 -18.21 17.04 -14.95
N ARG A 127 -17.22 16.68 -15.76
CA ARG A 127 -16.74 17.55 -16.84
C ARG A 127 -17.75 17.59 -17.99
N ALA A 128 -18.08 18.80 -18.46
CA ALA A 128 -18.87 18.98 -19.67
C ALA A 128 -18.15 18.38 -20.89
N SER A 129 -18.90 17.82 -21.84
CA SER A 129 -18.34 17.05 -22.97
C SER A 129 -17.43 17.88 -23.90
N ASP A 130 -17.60 19.18 -23.92
CA ASP A 130 -16.84 20.16 -24.72
C ASP A 130 -15.80 20.95 -23.91
N ALA A 131 -15.63 20.62 -22.62
CA ALA A 131 -14.70 21.33 -21.75
C ALA A 131 -13.22 21.01 -22.08
N PRO A 132 -12.32 22.00 -22.00
CA PRO A 132 -10.88 21.79 -22.16
C PRO A 132 -10.33 20.77 -21.16
N THR A 133 -9.43 19.88 -21.59
CA THR A 133 -8.82 18.84 -20.73
C THR A 133 -7.66 19.36 -19.89
N ASP A 134 -7.15 20.56 -20.18
CA ASP A 134 -6.06 21.21 -19.47
C ASP A 134 -6.52 21.95 -18.20
N GLN A 135 -7.83 22.12 -18.02
CA GLN A 135 -8.42 22.75 -16.83
C GLN A 135 -8.91 21.70 -15.83
N PRO A 136 -8.72 21.92 -14.52
CA PRO A 136 -9.31 21.05 -13.51
C PRO A 136 -10.84 21.16 -13.48
N LEU A 137 -11.51 20.14 -12.97
CA LEU A 137 -12.97 20.16 -12.84
C LEU A 137 -13.45 21.21 -11.83
N LEU A 138 -12.75 21.34 -10.70
CA LEU A 138 -12.97 22.36 -9.69
C LEU A 138 -11.65 23.03 -9.31
N GLN A 139 -11.54 24.34 -9.53
CA GLN A 139 -10.38 25.15 -9.15
C GLN A 139 -10.75 26.13 -8.04
N VAL A 140 -10.07 26.03 -6.90
CA VAL A 140 -10.24 26.92 -5.74
C VAL A 140 -9.05 27.86 -5.68
N LYS A 141 -9.26 29.10 -6.15
CA LYS A 141 -8.22 30.15 -6.17
C LYS A 141 -8.25 31.04 -4.94
N ALA A 142 -9.42 31.21 -4.33
CA ALA A 142 -9.56 32.01 -3.13
C ALA A 142 -9.17 31.23 -1.87
N SER A 143 -8.74 31.97 -0.85
CA SER A 143 -8.57 31.47 0.51
C SER A 143 -9.89 31.46 1.29
N GLY A 144 -10.00 30.64 2.33
CA GLY A 144 -11.19 30.58 3.21
C GLY A 144 -12.44 30.00 2.54
N VAL A 145 -12.25 29.13 1.54
CA VAL A 145 -13.31 28.40 0.84
C VAL A 145 -13.59 27.08 1.54
N VAL A 146 -14.87 26.73 1.69
CA VAL A 146 -15.29 25.41 2.17
C VAL A 146 -15.92 24.66 1.01
N VAL A 147 -15.38 23.50 0.65
CA VAL A 147 -15.95 22.54 -0.28
C VAL A 147 -16.37 21.31 0.52
N SER A 148 -17.63 20.92 0.45
CA SER A 148 -18.10 19.76 1.21
C SER A 148 -19.18 18.96 0.51
N GLY A 149 -19.21 17.64 0.71
CA GLY A 149 -20.34 16.79 0.30
C GLY A 149 -20.51 16.63 -1.22
N LEU A 150 -19.43 16.80 -1.98
CA LEU A 150 -19.44 16.63 -3.44
C LEU A 150 -19.00 15.23 -3.84
N ILE A 151 -19.46 14.80 -5.02
CA ILE A 151 -18.92 13.65 -5.75
C ILE A 151 -18.27 14.20 -7.01
N LEU A 152 -16.95 14.10 -7.10
CA LEU A 152 -16.18 14.56 -8.25
C LEU A 152 -15.74 13.35 -9.09
N GLN A 153 -16.12 13.34 -10.37
CA GLN A 153 -15.70 12.30 -11.30
C GLN A 153 -15.09 12.94 -12.54
N ASP A 154 -13.78 12.74 -12.74
CA ASP A 154 -13.05 13.33 -13.85
C ASP A 154 -11.81 12.49 -14.21
N ASP A 155 -11.57 12.25 -15.50
CA ASP A 155 -10.37 11.53 -15.93
C ASP A 155 -9.10 12.41 -15.89
N GLN A 156 -9.23 13.74 -15.80
CA GLN A 156 -8.11 14.68 -15.65
C GLN A 156 -7.88 14.96 -14.15
N THR A 157 -7.72 16.22 -13.74
CA THR A 157 -7.59 16.60 -12.32
C THR A 157 -8.93 17.12 -11.78
N PRO A 158 -9.61 16.37 -10.89
CA PRO A 158 -10.87 16.78 -10.27
C PRO A 158 -10.78 18.08 -9.46
N LEU A 159 -9.77 18.25 -8.61
CA LEU A 159 -9.68 19.40 -7.70
C LEU A 159 -8.28 20.00 -7.64
N VAL A 160 -8.20 21.32 -7.76
CA VAL A 160 -6.97 22.09 -7.54
C VAL A 160 -7.24 23.18 -6.51
N LEU A 161 -6.40 23.25 -5.48
CA LEU A 161 -6.37 24.29 -4.47
C LEU A 161 -5.11 25.16 -4.67
N GLU A 162 -5.32 26.47 -4.83
CA GLU A 162 -4.27 27.50 -4.95
C GLU A 162 -4.37 28.54 -3.81
N GLY A 163 -5.46 28.52 -3.03
CA GLY A 163 -5.66 29.40 -1.89
C GLY A 163 -5.30 28.74 -0.56
N ASP A 164 -5.24 29.57 0.48
CA ASP A 164 -4.91 29.15 1.84
C ASP A 164 -6.15 28.95 2.71
N ALA A 165 -6.00 28.23 3.82
CA ALA A 165 -7.04 28.10 4.83
C ALA A 165 -8.40 27.62 4.25
N ASN A 166 -8.36 26.75 3.24
CA ASN A 166 -9.54 26.12 2.67
C ASN A 166 -9.84 24.80 3.38
N GLU A 167 -11.10 24.39 3.32
CA GLU A 167 -11.56 23.11 3.86
C GLU A 167 -12.21 22.29 2.74
N VAL A 168 -11.74 21.06 2.54
CA VAL A 168 -12.37 20.07 1.65
C VAL A 168 -12.79 18.90 2.51
N THR A 169 -14.10 18.70 2.67
CA THR A 169 -14.63 17.70 3.59
C THR A 169 -15.66 16.78 2.96
N ASN A 170 -15.76 15.54 3.43
CA ASN A 170 -16.85 14.61 3.07
C ASN A 170 -17.06 14.49 1.54
N THR A 171 -15.96 14.42 0.79
CA THR A 171 -15.98 14.49 -0.68
C THR A 171 -15.46 13.18 -1.26
N SER A 172 -16.18 12.62 -2.23
CA SER A 172 -15.78 11.42 -2.97
C SER A 172 -15.19 11.82 -4.31
N ILE A 173 -14.04 11.27 -4.67
CA ILE A 173 -13.32 11.59 -5.90
C ILE A 173 -12.91 10.30 -6.62
N THR A 174 -13.30 10.21 -7.89
CA THR A 174 -12.84 9.15 -8.80
C THR A 174 -12.08 9.77 -9.95
N SER A 175 -10.84 9.32 -10.18
CA SER A 175 -9.96 9.94 -11.17
C SER A 175 -8.97 8.97 -11.82
N ARG A 176 -8.60 9.25 -13.07
CA ARG A 176 -7.50 8.58 -13.76
C ARG A 176 -6.16 9.26 -13.45
N GLN A 177 -6.11 10.59 -13.45
CA GLN A 177 -4.95 11.39 -13.06
C GLN A 177 -5.01 11.80 -11.58
N THR A 178 -4.11 12.69 -11.13
CA THR A 178 -4.08 13.14 -9.74
C THR A 178 -5.42 13.71 -9.29
N ALA A 179 -5.99 13.19 -8.19
CA ALA A 179 -7.33 13.54 -7.73
C ALA A 179 -7.41 14.94 -7.13
N ILE A 180 -6.47 15.32 -6.26
CA ILE A 180 -6.37 16.68 -5.69
C ILE A 180 -4.94 17.20 -5.80
N LYS A 181 -4.78 18.45 -6.25
CA LYS A 181 -3.49 19.16 -6.20
C LYS A 181 -3.57 20.39 -5.30
N LEU A 182 -2.60 20.56 -4.41
CA LEU A 182 -2.33 21.78 -3.67
C LEU A 182 -1.07 22.42 -4.28
N ILE A 183 -1.18 23.66 -4.76
CA ILE A 183 -0.10 24.37 -5.43
C ILE A 183 0.10 25.71 -4.75
N ASN A 184 1.20 25.87 -4.00
CA ASN A 184 1.45 27.07 -3.18
C ASN A 184 0.25 27.40 -2.26
N ALA A 185 -0.33 26.37 -1.65
CA ALA A 185 -1.56 26.45 -0.88
C ALA A 185 -1.30 25.94 0.54
N ASP A 186 -1.34 26.85 1.51
CA ASP A 186 -0.96 26.59 2.89
C ASP A 186 -2.18 26.50 3.83
N HIS A 187 -2.01 25.85 4.98
CA HIS A 187 -3.01 25.81 6.05
C HIS A 187 -4.38 25.23 5.66
N ASN A 188 -4.45 24.37 4.64
CA ASN A 188 -5.68 23.72 4.20
C ASN A 188 -6.00 22.47 5.01
N LEU A 189 -7.29 22.19 5.18
CA LEU A 189 -7.81 20.97 5.79
C LEU A 189 -8.49 20.10 4.72
N LEU A 190 -7.98 18.90 4.53
CA LEU A 190 -8.56 17.87 3.67
C LEU A 190 -8.98 16.71 4.57
N GLN A 191 -10.28 16.48 4.73
CA GLN A 191 -10.79 15.54 5.73
C GLN A 191 -11.96 14.70 5.24
N ASN A 192 -12.05 13.44 5.68
CA ASN A 192 -13.14 12.53 5.33
C ASN A 192 -13.32 12.38 3.81
N LEU A 193 -12.21 12.21 3.08
CA LEU A 193 -12.21 12.03 1.64
C LEU A 193 -12.26 10.55 1.28
N GLN A 194 -12.94 10.23 0.18
CA GLN A 194 -12.87 8.91 -0.45
C GLN A 194 -12.28 9.07 -1.84
N ILE A 195 -11.04 8.64 -2.04
CA ILE A 195 -10.31 8.83 -3.30
C ILE A 195 -10.01 7.47 -3.93
N ARG A 196 -10.44 7.30 -5.18
CA ARG A 196 -10.24 6.07 -5.94
C ARG A 196 -9.65 6.35 -7.31
N GLY A 197 -8.51 5.73 -7.61
CA GLY A 197 -7.93 5.73 -8.95
C GLY A 197 -8.63 4.74 -9.89
N THR A 198 -8.68 5.07 -11.18
CA THR A 198 -9.30 4.22 -12.23
C THR A 198 -8.30 3.59 -13.20
N GLU A 199 -7.03 4.02 -13.19
CA GLU A 199 -5.99 3.46 -14.05
C GLU A 199 -5.52 2.08 -13.54
N PRO A 200 -5.67 0.99 -14.32
CA PRO A 200 -5.21 -0.33 -13.91
C PRO A 200 -3.69 -0.42 -13.72
N GLU A 201 -2.90 0.18 -14.63
CA GLU A 201 -1.44 0.08 -14.65
C GLU A 201 -0.83 0.95 -13.55
N LEU A 202 -0.07 0.33 -12.63
CA LEU A 202 0.44 0.98 -11.42
C LEU A 202 1.25 2.25 -11.73
N ASN A 203 2.06 2.21 -12.79
CA ASN A 203 2.97 3.29 -13.14
C ASN A 203 2.27 4.49 -13.79
N ASP A 204 1.08 4.29 -14.36
CA ASP A 204 0.32 5.31 -15.08
C ASP A 204 -0.79 5.95 -14.23
N ARG A 205 -1.01 5.45 -13.01
CA ARG A 205 -1.97 6.03 -12.06
C ARG A 205 -1.57 7.46 -11.67
N GLY A 206 -2.57 8.29 -11.39
CA GLY A 206 -2.37 9.56 -10.71
C GLY A 206 -2.26 9.44 -9.20
N HIS A 207 -1.77 10.48 -8.53
CA HIS A 207 -1.72 10.57 -7.07
C HIS A 207 -3.12 10.77 -6.46
N GLY A 208 -3.30 10.37 -5.21
CA GLY A 208 -4.51 10.74 -4.47
C GLY A 208 -4.53 12.23 -4.17
N ILE A 209 -3.56 12.70 -3.38
CA ILE A 209 -3.31 14.12 -3.14
C ILE A 209 -1.84 14.42 -3.44
N GLU A 210 -1.59 15.49 -4.19
CA GLU A 210 -0.27 16.02 -4.49
C GLU A 210 -0.13 17.42 -3.89
N LEU A 211 0.92 17.63 -3.09
CA LEU A 211 1.27 18.90 -2.47
C LEU A 211 2.58 19.38 -3.08
N ARG A 212 2.55 20.55 -3.72
CA ARG A 212 3.76 21.19 -4.26
C ARG A 212 3.90 22.57 -3.65
N GLN A 213 5.00 22.75 -2.91
CA GLN A 213 5.29 24.00 -2.19
C GLN A 213 4.13 24.41 -1.26
N ALA A 214 3.53 23.44 -0.59
CA ALA A 214 2.31 23.60 0.20
C ALA A 214 2.56 23.15 1.64
N ASN A 215 2.40 24.07 2.58
CA ASN A 215 2.88 23.93 3.96
C ASN A 215 1.74 23.98 4.98
N ASP A 216 1.99 23.41 6.16
CA ASP A 216 1.09 23.52 7.30
C ASP A 216 -0.33 22.98 7.02
N ASN A 217 -0.48 22.06 6.06
CA ASN A 217 -1.76 21.44 5.71
C ASN A 217 -2.05 20.21 6.58
N ARG A 218 -3.34 19.88 6.71
CA ARG A 218 -3.84 18.71 7.43
C ARG A 218 -4.63 17.81 6.50
N ILE A 219 -4.21 16.55 6.40
CA ILE A 219 -4.88 15.51 5.60
C ILE A 219 -5.27 14.38 6.52
N GLU A 220 -6.58 14.23 6.76
CA GLU A 220 -7.07 13.44 7.88
C GLU A 220 -8.26 12.56 7.56
N ASN A 221 -8.37 11.42 8.26
CA ASN A 221 -9.56 10.56 8.26
C ASN A 221 -10.04 10.16 6.85
N SER A 222 -9.12 9.99 5.90
CA SER A 222 -9.44 9.79 4.49
C SER A 222 -9.01 8.41 3.99
N GLN A 223 -9.70 7.94 2.95
CA GLN A 223 -9.48 6.63 2.33
C GLN A 223 -8.98 6.79 0.89
N PHE A 224 -7.95 6.05 0.54
CA PHE A 224 -7.29 6.11 -0.76
C PHE A 224 -7.09 4.70 -1.30
N GLN A 225 -7.51 4.46 -2.54
CA GLN A 225 -7.35 3.17 -3.17
C GLN A 225 -6.99 3.26 -4.66
N PHE A 226 -6.11 2.36 -5.11
CA PHE A 226 -5.72 2.22 -6.52
C PHE A 226 -5.16 3.51 -7.15
N VAL A 227 -4.42 4.28 -6.36
CA VAL A 227 -3.69 5.47 -6.84
C VAL A 227 -2.21 5.14 -7.03
N GLN A 228 -1.45 6.07 -7.59
CA GLN A 228 0.01 5.95 -7.63
C GLN A 228 0.54 6.14 -6.22
N ASP A 229 0.62 7.38 -5.74
CA ASP A 229 0.92 7.65 -4.33
C ASP A 229 -0.33 8.19 -3.66
N GLY A 230 -0.70 7.64 -2.50
CA GLY A 230 -1.85 8.10 -1.74
C GLY A 230 -1.79 9.59 -1.46
N ILE A 231 -0.69 9.99 -0.80
CA ILE A 231 -0.39 11.37 -0.47
C ILE A 231 1.07 11.63 -0.82
N TYR A 232 1.32 12.51 -1.79
CA TYR A 232 2.65 12.89 -2.27
C TYR A 232 2.95 14.35 -1.92
N LEU A 233 4.08 14.59 -1.27
CA LEU A 233 4.56 15.92 -0.88
C LEU A 233 5.90 16.20 -1.57
N GLU A 234 5.98 17.37 -2.20
CA GLU A 234 7.19 17.87 -2.84
C GLU A 234 7.49 19.30 -2.37
N HIS A 235 8.73 19.55 -1.94
CA HIS A 235 9.18 20.88 -1.52
C HIS A 235 8.27 21.55 -0.47
N SER A 236 7.82 20.77 0.50
CA SER A 236 6.74 21.12 1.42
C SER A 236 7.11 20.85 2.88
N ALA A 237 6.61 21.63 3.83
CA ALA A 237 6.99 21.55 5.24
C ALA A 237 5.81 21.56 6.21
N ARG A 238 6.00 20.93 7.38
CA ARG A 238 5.08 20.97 8.53
C ARG A 238 3.66 20.47 8.24
N ASN A 239 3.50 19.58 7.27
CA ASN A 239 2.21 18.98 6.97
C ASN A 239 1.90 17.83 7.94
N GLN A 240 0.62 17.65 8.25
CA GLN A 240 0.12 16.59 9.12
C GLN A 240 -0.75 15.63 8.34
N ILE A 241 -0.35 14.36 8.31
CA ILE A 241 -1.00 13.28 7.59
C ILE A 241 -1.40 12.24 8.63
N SER A 242 -2.68 12.20 9.00
CA SER A 242 -3.11 11.33 10.10
C SER A 242 -4.42 10.60 9.91
N HIS A 243 -4.55 9.43 10.53
CA HIS A 243 -5.80 8.65 10.51
C HIS A 243 -6.29 8.29 9.11
N ASN A 244 -5.40 8.23 8.11
CA ASN A 244 -5.75 7.84 6.75
C ASN A 244 -5.58 6.34 6.53
N HIS A 245 -6.38 5.77 5.64
CA HIS A 245 -6.25 4.40 5.18
C HIS A 245 -5.89 4.40 3.70
N ILE A 246 -4.68 3.93 3.37
CA ILE A 246 -4.14 3.95 2.02
C ILE A 246 -3.79 2.51 1.60
N THR A 247 -4.46 2.04 0.55
CA THR A 247 -4.38 0.64 0.12
C THR A 247 -4.21 0.47 -1.38
N ASP A 248 -3.58 -0.64 -1.77
CA ASP A 248 -3.43 -1.13 -3.14
C ASP A 248 -2.86 -0.08 -4.12
N SER A 249 -1.93 0.75 -3.61
CA SER A 249 -1.29 1.86 -4.32
C SER A 249 0.22 1.63 -4.47
N ARG A 250 0.94 2.47 -5.21
CA ARG A 250 2.41 2.38 -5.28
C ARG A 250 2.97 2.75 -3.91
N TYR A 251 2.77 3.98 -3.46
CA TYR A 251 3.18 4.41 -2.12
C TYR A 251 1.98 4.83 -1.29
N GLY A 252 2.00 4.49 0.01
CA GLY A 252 1.02 5.01 0.95
C GLY A 252 1.18 6.52 1.10
N VAL A 253 2.27 6.93 1.73
CA VAL A 253 2.68 8.33 1.85
C VAL A 253 4.08 8.49 1.27
N HIS A 254 4.28 9.53 0.47
CA HIS A 254 5.54 9.83 -0.19
C HIS A 254 5.98 11.26 0.11
N LEU A 255 7.12 11.39 0.79
CA LEU A 255 7.78 12.67 1.08
C LEU A 255 9.01 12.82 0.20
N MET A 256 9.13 13.96 -0.50
CA MET A 256 10.25 14.30 -1.36
C MET A 256 10.66 15.75 -1.15
N PHE A 257 11.89 15.98 -0.68
CA PHE A 257 12.39 17.33 -0.35
C PHE A 257 11.51 18.05 0.69
N THR A 258 11.24 17.37 1.81
CA THR A 258 10.33 17.88 2.85
C THR A 258 11.05 18.20 4.16
N GLU A 259 10.36 18.96 5.03
CA GLU A 259 10.85 19.25 6.36
C GLU A 259 9.76 19.14 7.43
N ARG A 260 10.09 18.53 8.56
CA ARG A 260 9.32 18.55 9.81
C ARG A 260 7.84 18.20 9.64
N SER A 261 7.51 17.30 8.72
CA SER A 261 6.14 16.81 8.52
C SER A 261 5.87 15.65 9.47
N ARG A 262 4.58 15.34 9.68
CA ARG A 262 4.15 14.28 10.57
C ARG A 262 3.25 13.30 9.84
N ILE A 263 3.65 12.04 9.80
CA ILE A 263 2.86 10.90 9.35
C ILE A 263 2.47 10.12 10.61
N SER A 264 1.23 10.22 11.07
CA SER A 264 0.84 9.50 12.28
C SER A 264 -0.51 8.82 12.27
N ASP A 265 -0.61 7.69 12.97
CA ASP A 265 -1.89 7.00 13.19
C ASP A 265 -2.57 6.55 11.88
N ASN A 266 -1.79 6.33 10.81
CA ASN A 266 -2.31 5.88 9.51
C ASN A 266 -2.28 4.34 9.39
N LEU A 267 -3.18 3.82 8.54
CA LEU A 267 -3.23 2.42 8.12
C LEU A 267 -2.72 2.31 6.68
N LEU A 268 -1.51 1.79 6.49
CA LEU A 268 -0.87 1.66 5.18
C LEU A 268 -0.72 0.17 4.85
N GLU A 269 -1.54 -0.33 3.92
CA GLU A 269 -1.62 -1.78 3.63
C GLU A 269 -1.59 -2.11 2.15
N ARG A 270 -0.93 -3.22 1.77
CA ARG A 270 -0.86 -3.72 0.39
C ARG A 270 -0.42 -2.67 -0.65
N ASN A 271 0.40 -1.68 -0.26
CA ASN A 271 1.06 -0.82 -1.23
C ASN A 271 2.40 -1.47 -1.64
N VAL A 272 3.08 -0.89 -2.65
CA VAL A 272 4.47 -1.27 -2.92
C VAL A 272 5.32 -0.85 -1.71
N THR A 273 5.26 0.43 -1.34
CA THR A 273 5.90 0.94 -0.12
C THR A 273 4.87 1.63 0.78
N GLY A 274 4.90 1.34 2.08
CA GLY A 274 4.00 1.98 3.04
C GLY A 274 4.28 3.49 3.16
N ALA A 275 5.44 3.83 3.72
CA ALA A 275 5.92 5.21 3.80
C ALA A 275 7.27 5.34 3.06
N MET A 276 7.31 6.19 2.04
CA MET A 276 8.50 6.51 1.25
C MET A 276 8.99 7.90 1.66
N VAL A 277 10.07 7.99 2.42
CA VAL A 277 10.61 9.26 2.92
C VAL A 277 11.96 9.52 2.25
N MET A 278 12.02 10.57 1.42
CA MET A 278 13.19 10.88 0.61
C MET A 278 13.61 12.34 0.79
N GLU A 279 14.90 12.56 0.99
CA GLU A 279 15.48 13.91 1.06
C GLU A 279 14.75 14.77 2.10
N ASP A 280 14.58 14.23 3.32
CA ASP A 280 13.79 14.83 4.39
C ASP A 280 14.66 15.22 5.60
N VAL A 281 14.27 16.30 6.27
CA VAL A 281 14.85 16.73 7.54
C VAL A 281 13.79 16.84 8.63
N GLY A 282 13.94 16.02 9.66
CA GLY A 282 13.22 16.18 10.93
C GLY A 282 11.76 15.75 10.92
N SER A 283 11.30 14.95 9.96
CA SER A 283 9.92 14.45 9.97
C SER A 283 9.71 13.33 10.99
N HIS A 284 8.45 13.16 11.39
CA HIS A 284 8.02 12.19 12.39
C HIS A 284 7.07 11.16 11.77
N ILE A 285 7.40 9.87 11.90
CA ILE A 285 6.60 8.73 11.45
C ILE A 285 6.18 7.97 12.71
N LEU A 286 4.95 8.17 13.18
CA LEU A 286 4.55 7.79 14.53
C LEU A 286 3.24 7.00 14.59
N ASN A 287 3.18 5.93 15.37
CA ASN A 287 1.94 5.18 15.63
C ASN A 287 1.23 4.63 14.37
N ASN A 288 1.94 4.46 13.25
CA ASN A 288 1.33 3.95 12.03
C ASN A 288 1.28 2.42 12.06
N ARG A 289 0.28 1.85 11.38
CA ARG A 289 0.20 0.43 11.08
C ARG A 289 0.54 0.22 9.61
N ILE A 290 1.72 -0.33 9.35
CA ILE A 290 2.33 -0.46 8.03
C ILE A 290 2.57 -1.94 7.77
N PHE A 291 1.67 -2.56 7.00
CA PHE A 291 1.68 -4.02 6.91
C PHE A 291 1.33 -4.59 5.54
N LYS A 292 1.81 -5.79 5.24
CA LYS A 292 1.55 -6.51 3.98
C LYS A 292 2.06 -5.80 2.73
N GLN A 293 3.13 -5.01 2.84
CA GLN A 293 3.87 -4.52 1.69
C GLN A 293 4.73 -5.68 1.15
N SER A 294 4.13 -6.58 0.39
CA SER A 294 4.80 -7.81 -0.09
C SER A 294 4.44 -8.21 -1.52
N GLY A 295 3.54 -7.48 -2.19
CA GLY A 295 3.07 -7.78 -3.53
C GLY A 295 4.08 -7.48 -4.66
N HIS A 296 5.19 -6.80 -4.35
CA HIS A 296 6.19 -6.38 -5.34
C HIS A 296 7.62 -6.67 -4.87
N VAL A 297 8.54 -6.87 -5.82
CA VAL A 297 9.96 -7.20 -5.52
C VAL A 297 10.71 -6.08 -4.79
N HIS A 298 10.24 -4.85 -4.95
CA HIS A 298 10.75 -3.66 -4.27
C HIS A 298 9.92 -3.27 -3.04
N SER A 299 9.04 -4.15 -2.55
CA SER A 299 8.15 -3.75 -1.46
C SER A 299 8.87 -3.54 -0.13
N GLN A 300 8.48 -2.47 0.56
CA GLN A 300 9.05 -2.04 1.84
C GLN A 300 7.93 -1.52 2.76
N GLY A 301 8.05 -1.71 4.08
CA GLY A 301 7.18 -1.03 5.04
C GLY A 301 7.48 0.47 5.03
N VAL A 302 8.68 0.82 5.48
CA VAL A 302 9.19 2.20 5.51
C VAL A 302 10.53 2.27 4.78
N LEU A 303 10.69 3.23 3.88
CA LEU A 303 11.98 3.61 3.31
C LEU A 303 12.37 4.99 3.81
N LEU A 304 13.62 5.11 4.28
CA LEU A 304 14.32 6.35 4.52
C LEU A 304 15.47 6.45 3.51
N TYR A 305 15.42 7.43 2.61
CA TYR A 305 16.48 7.69 1.66
C TYR A 305 17.00 9.12 1.84
N ASN A 306 18.27 9.26 2.20
CA ASN A 306 18.89 10.55 2.51
C ASN A 306 18.06 11.39 3.51
N VAL A 307 17.66 10.76 4.61
CA VAL A 307 16.84 11.36 5.68
C VAL A 307 17.72 11.68 6.88
N THR A 308 17.50 12.84 7.50
CA THR A 308 18.22 13.22 8.71
C THR A 308 17.31 13.71 9.84
N HIS A 309 17.69 13.41 11.08
CA HIS A 309 17.00 13.86 12.30
C HIS A 309 15.53 13.45 12.39
N ALA A 310 15.09 12.45 11.61
CA ALA A 310 13.73 11.95 11.66
C ALA A 310 13.52 11.05 12.88
N SER A 311 12.25 10.93 13.29
CA SER A 311 11.84 10.03 14.36
C SER A 311 10.79 9.04 13.83
N ILE A 312 11.14 7.77 13.87
CA ILE A 312 10.31 6.64 13.47
C ILE A 312 9.99 5.90 14.76
N ALA A 313 8.79 6.11 15.33
CA ALA A 313 8.49 5.55 16.64
C ALA A 313 7.09 4.99 16.82
N ASN A 314 6.97 3.95 17.66
CA ASN A 314 5.71 3.31 18.02
C ASN A 314 4.91 2.79 16.81
N ASN A 315 5.56 2.50 15.69
CA ASN A 315 4.89 1.94 14.51
C ASN A 315 4.81 0.42 14.62
N LEU A 316 3.74 -0.16 14.08
CA LEU A 316 3.66 -1.57 13.73
C LEU A 316 4.10 -1.72 12.27
N ILE A 317 5.23 -2.36 12.04
CA ILE A 317 5.83 -2.59 10.72
C ILE A 317 5.89 -4.10 10.50
N ALA A 318 4.82 -4.68 9.94
CA ALA A 318 4.66 -6.14 9.92
C ALA A 318 4.27 -6.76 8.57
N ASP A 319 4.59 -8.03 8.36
CA ASP A 319 4.23 -8.78 7.14
C ASP A 319 4.77 -8.15 5.84
N ASN A 320 5.87 -7.39 5.90
CA ASN A 320 6.46 -6.73 4.74
C ASN A 320 7.61 -7.56 4.17
N ARG A 321 7.96 -7.33 2.90
CA ARG A 321 9.19 -7.90 2.33
C ARG A 321 10.42 -7.34 3.03
N ILE A 322 10.53 -6.02 3.11
CA ILE A 322 11.50 -5.34 3.99
C ILE A 322 10.67 -4.51 4.97
N GLY A 323 10.88 -4.67 6.27
CA GLY A 323 10.18 -3.88 7.29
C GLY A 323 10.61 -2.42 7.19
N LEU A 324 11.87 -2.15 7.53
CA LEU A 324 12.49 -0.83 7.46
C LEU A 324 13.72 -0.87 6.55
N TYR A 325 13.79 0.04 5.58
CA TYR A 325 14.99 0.25 4.78
C TYR A 325 15.54 1.65 5.07
N VAL A 326 16.76 1.71 5.61
CA VAL A 326 17.50 2.93 5.92
C VAL A 326 18.67 3.06 4.94
N ASP A 327 18.54 3.91 3.94
CA ASP A 327 19.53 4.14 2.90
C ASP A 327 20.12 5.55 3.02
N SER A 328 21.44 5.63 3.14
CA SER A 328 22.21 6.88 3.14
C SER A 328 21.67 7.92 4.12
N SER A 329 21.06 7.45 5.22
CA SER A 329 20.32 8.27 6.17
C SER A 329 21.06 8.32 7.50
N THR A 330 21.05 9.49 8.14
CA THR A 330 21.90 9.75 9.31
C THR A 330 21.19 10.47 10.45
N ALA A 331 21.65 10.23 11.69
CA ALA A 331 21.14 10.91 12.88
C ALA A 331 19.62 10.74 13.10
N ASN A 332 19.04 9.62 12.67
CA ASN A 332 17.63 9.31 12.88
C ASN A 332 17.41 8.48 14.15
N SER A 333 16.22 8.59 14.73
CA SER A 333 15.80 7.83 15.91
C SER A 333 14.70 6.84 15.53
N ILE A 334 14.99 5.54 15.64
CA ILE A 334 14.05 4.44 15.38
C ILE A 334 13.71 3.80 16.73
N LEU A 335 12.57 4.18 17.31
CA LEU A 335 12.28 3.95 18.72
C LEU A 335 10.99 3.17 18.94
N ASP A 336 11.02 2.15 19.79
CA ASP A 336 9.81 1.53 20.32
C ASP A 336 8.85 0.99 19.24
N ASN A 337 9.36 0.59 18.07
CA ASN A 337 8.56 0.00 16.99
C ASN A 337 8.41 -1.51 17.16
N ASP A 338 7.27 -2.04 16.72
CA ASP A 338 7.06 -3.49 16.52
C ASP A 338 7.39 -3.82 15.06
N ILE A 339 8.52 -4.49 14.85
CA ILE A 339 9.03 -4.88 13.53
C ILE A 339 8.96 -6.40 13.44
N SER A 340 7.82 -6.91 12.98
CA SER A 340 7.49 -8.33 13.08
C SER A 340 7.07 -9.00 11.77
N ASN A 341 7.36 -10.30 11.65
CA ASN A 341 6.93 -11.12 10.51
C ASN A 341 7.35 -10.58 9.12
N ASN A 342 8.41 -9.78 9.05
CA ASN A 342 8.97 -9.30 7.79
C ASN A 342 9.96 -10.33 7.23
N PHE A 343 10.14 -10.35 5.91
CA PHE A 343 11.22 -11.18 5.33
C PHE A 343 12.60 -10.64 5.75
N LEU A 344 12.80 -9.32 5.74
CA LEU A 344 13.93 -8.66 6.37
C LEU A 344 13.42 -7.57 7.31
N GLY A 345 13.75 -7.63 8.61
CA GLY A 345 13.30 -6.66 9.61
C GLY A 345 13.82 -5.26 9.30
N VAL A 346 15.15 -5.09 9.28
CA VAL A 346 15.80 -3.85 8.84
C VAL A 346 16.94 -4.10 7.86
N LEU A 347 17.00 -3.28 6.81
CA LEU A 347 18.15 -3.14 5.93
C LEU A 347 18.77 -1.75 6.13
N MET A 348 20.06 -1.68 6.42
CA MET A 348 20.82 -0.43 6.49
C MET A 348 21.89 -0.42 5.41
N THR A 349 21.92 0.62 4.59
CA THR A 349 22.92 0.78 3.50
C THR A 349 23.48 2.19 3.55
N GLY A 350 24.79 2.34 3.74
CA GLY A 350 25.41 3.67 3.87
C GLY A 350 24.87 4.50 5.05
N ALA A 351 24.18 3.88 6.00
CA ALA A 351 23.49 4.60 7.08
C ALA A 351 24.44 4.83 8.25
N THR A 352 24.46 6.04 8.80
CA THR A 352 25.39 6.39 9.90
C THR A 352 24.74 7.11 11.06
N ASP A 353 25.27 6.92 12.26
CA ASP A 353 24.89 7.71 13.44
C ASP A 353 23.39 7.65 13.80
N ASN A 354 22.69 6.57 13.40
CA ASN A 354 21.29 6.36 13.76
C ASN A 354 21.19 5.63 15.11
N GLU A 355 20.10 5.87 15.84
CA GLU A 355 19.78 5.17 17.06
C GLU A 355 18.58 4.23 16.84
N LEU A 356 18.75 2.96 17.19
CA LEU A 356 17.65 1.99 17.24
C LEU A 356 17.52 1.48 18.68
N ARG A 357 16.41 1.81 19.34
CA ARG A 357 16.21 1.50 20.76
C ARG A 357 14.78 1.11 21.08
N GLY A 358 14.58 0.14 21.97
CA GLY A 358 13.26 -0.24 22.45
C GLY A 358 12.40 -0.98 21.42
N ASN A 359 12.94 -1.30 20.24
CA ASN A 359 12.18 -1.97 19.20
C ASN A 359 12.02 -3.46 19.51
N VAL A 360 10.91 -4.04 19.06
CA VAL A 360 10.62 -5.48 19.12
C VAL A 360 10.87 -6.07 17.75
N TRP A 361 11.77 -7.04 17.69
CA TRP A 361 12.14 -7.77 16.48
C TRP A 361 11.69 -9.22 16.64
N SER A 362 10.58 -9.60 15.99
CA SER A 362 9.99 -10.93 16.20
C SER A 362 9.46 -11.56 14.91
N GLY A 363 9.65 -12.86 14.73
CA GLY A 363 9.13 -13.60 13.59
C GLY A 363 9.70 -13.19 12.23
N ASN A 364 10.71 -12.32 12.18
CA ASN A 364 11.35 -11.94 10.92
C ASN A 364 12.20 -13.12 10.39
N VAL A 365 12.26 -13.29 9.07
CA VAL A 365 13.12 -14.32 8.46
C VAL A 365 14.60 -13.95 8.67
N VAL A 366 14.93 -12.69 8.43
CA VAL A 366 16.22 -12.10 8.80
C VAL A 366 15.95 -10.86 9.63
N GLN A 367 16.58 -10.77 10.80
CA GLN A 367 16.31 -9.70 11.74
C GLN A 367 16.84 -8.35 11.27
N ALA A 368 18.13 -8.29 10.91
CA ALA A 368 18.76 -7.06 10.47
C ALA A 368 19.96 -7.33 9.55
N GLN A 369 20.23 -6.40 8.64
CA GLN A 369 21.44 -6.38 7.82
C GLN A 369 21.97 -4.95 7.71
N ALA A 370 23.30 -4.81 7.78
CA ALA A 370 23.99 -3.57 7.46
C ALA A 370 25.02 -3.79 6.35
N VAL A 371 25.08 -2.83 5.43
CA VAL A 371 26.07 -2.73 4.35
C VAL A 371 26.65 -1.33 4.39
N ASP A 372 27.98 -1.21 4.42
CA ASP A 372 28.70 0.07 4.42
C ASP A 372 28.15 1.10 5.42
N SER A 373 27.64 0.62 6.56
CA SER A 373 26.98 1.43 7.59
C SER A 373 27.85 1.46 8.84
N SER A 374 27.89 2.59 9.55
CA SER A 374 28.79 2.77 10.69
C SER A 374 28.17 3.63 11.79
N ASN A 375 28.70 3.56 13.01
CA ASN A 375 28.27 4.38 14.16
C ASN A 375 26.77 4.33 14.50
N ASN A 376 26.04 3.30 14.07
CA ASN A 376 24.64 3.13 14.46
C ASN A 376 24.60 2.51 15.86
N ARG A 377 23.85 3.13 16.79
CA ARG A 377 23.73 2.69 18.17
C ARG A 377 22.47 1.86 18.36
N LEU A 378 22.64 0.59 18.70
CA LEU A 378 21.55 -0.33 19.02
C LEU A 378 21.65 -0.71 20.50
N TRP A 379 20.57 -0.51 21.26
CA TRP A 379 20.50 -0.92 22.65
C TRP A 379 19.06 -1.07 23.13
N ALA A 380 18.82 -1.90 24.14
CA ALA A 380 17.51 -2.15 24.72
C ALA A 380 16.44 -2.51 23.68
N ASN A 381 16.80 -3.24 22.61
CA ASN A 381 15.81 -3.84 21.72
C ASN A 381 15.54 -5.29 22.15
N PHE A 382 14.31 -5.75 21.95
CA PHE A 382 13.95 -7.15 22.16
C PHE A 382 14.09 -7.94 20.86
N TRP A 383 14.84 -9.04 20.90
CA TRP A 383 15.01 -9.95 19.76
C TRP A 383 14.54 -11.34 20.18
N ASP A 384 13.54 -11.91 19.49
CA ASP A 384 12.97 -13.21 19.85
C ASP A 384 13.95 -14.39 19.78
N THR A 385 14.99 -14.24 18.96
CA THR A 385 16.11 -15.18 18.81
C THR A 385 17.21 -15.00 19.84
N HIS A 386 17.24 -13.89 20.58
CA HIS A 386 18.29 -13.63 21.56
C HIS A 386 18.19 -14.57 22.76
N ARG A 387 19.36 -15.01 23.23
CA ARG A 387 19.51 -15.85 24.43
C ARG A 387 20.56 -15.18 25.30
N GLY A 388 20.10 -14.24 26.12
CA GLY A 388 20.93 -13.42 26.98
C GLY A 388 21.02 -13.92 28.42
N LEU A 389 21.76 -13.17 29.23
CA LEU A 389 21.90 -13.32 30.67
C LEU A 389 21.59 -11.97 31.32
N ASP A 390 20.86 -11.99 32.43
CA ASP A 390 20.62 -10.82 33.28
C ASP A 390 21.07 -11.16 34.71
N LEU A 391 22.22 -10.62 35.08
CA LEU A 391 22.87 -10.86 36.37
C LEU A 391 22.40 -9.88 37.45
N ASN A 392 21.81 -8.75 37.07
CA ASN A 392 21.54 -7.63 37.96
C ASN A 392 20.03 -7.38 38.20
N GLY A 393 19.16 -8.00 37.39
CA GLY A 393 17.70 -7.95 37.47
C GLY A 393 17.04 -6.76 36.77
N ASP A 394 17.73 -6.07 35.87
CA ASP A 394 17.22 -4.89 35.15
C ASP A 394 16.53 -5.19 33.81
N ASN A 395 16.38 -6.48 33.45
CA ASN A 395 15.81 -6.97 32.19
C ASN A 395 16.64 -6.63 30.93
N LEU A 396 17.87 -6.13 31.09
CA LEU A 396 18.84 -5.98 30.01
C LEU A 396 19.85 -7.13 30.05
N SER A 397 20.25 -7.58 28.88
CA SER A 397 21.21 -8.66 28.73
C SER A 397 22.64 -8.12 28.83
N GLU A 398 23.47 -8.70 29.70
CA GLU A 398 24.92 -8.44 29.70
C GLU A 398 25.64 -9.02 28.46
N LEU A 399 24.99 -9.93 27.73
CA LEU A 399 25.47 -10.44 26.45
C LEU A 399 24.89 -9.61 25.29
N PRO A 400 25.73 -9.14 24.34
CA PRO A 400 25.24 -8.42 23.18
C PRO A 400 24.49 -9.34 22.21
N TYR A 401 23.61 -8.77 21.39
CA TYR A 401 23.02 -9.45 20.23
C TYR A 401 23.75 -9.01 18.96
N LEU A 402 24.11 -9.98 18.12
CA LEU A 402 24.83 -9.77 16.87
C LEU A 402 23.94 -10.14 15.69
N ALA A 403 23.55 -9.16 14.87
CA ALA A 403 22.76 -9.42 13.69
C ALA A 403 23.65 -9.95 12.55
N SER A 404 23.58 -11.26 12.35
CA SER A 404 24.36 -11.96 11.36
C SER A 404 23.80 -11.82 9.93
N PRO A 405 24.61 -11.44 8.94
CA PRO A 405 24.23 -11.47 7.54
C PRO A 405 24.33 -12.87 6.91
N PHE A 406 24.70 -13.90 7.69
CA PHE A 406 25.05 -15.24 7.19
C PHE A 406 23.97 -15.84 6.29
N PHE A 407 22.71 -15.83 6.74
CA PHE A 407 21.61 -16.41 5.96
C PHE A 407 21.43 -15.71 4.61
N LEU A 408 21.52 -14.38 4.58
CA LEU A 408 21.41 -13.61 3.34
C LEU A 408 22.59 -13.89 2.42
N ALA A 409 23.83 -13.86 2.93
CA ALA A 409 25.02 -14.14 2.14
C ALA A 409 25.00 -15.54 1.53
N LEU A 410 24.55 -16.54 2.30
CA LEU A 410 24.45 -17.93 1.85
C LEU A 410 23.35 -18.11 0.79
N THR A 411 22.19 -17.51 1.01
CA THR A 411 21.05 -17.62 0.08
C THR A 411 21.21 -16.76 -1.16
N ASP A 412 22.00 -15.68 -1.11
CA ASP A 412 22.42 -14.93 -2.29
C ASP A 412 23.37 -15.75 -3.18
N ALA A 413 24.36 -16.40 -2.56
CA ALA A 413 25.30 -17.26 -3.27
C ALA A 413 24.62 -18.53 -3.85
N VAL A 414 23.71 -19.14 -3.10
CA VAL A 414 22.98 -20.35 -3.50
C VAL A 414 21.50 -20.26 -3.05
N PRO A 415 20.60 -19.77 -3.93
CA PRO A 415 19.19 -19.52 -3.59
C PRO A 415 18.41 -20.71 -3.04
N ALA A 416 18.79 -21.94 -3.41
CA ALA A 416 18.14 -23.16 -2.92
C ALA A 416 18.21 -23.32 -1.39
N TYR A 417 19.15 -22.66 -0.71
CA TYR A 417 19.25 -22.72 0.75
C TYR A 417 18.10 -22.04 1.50
N GLN A 418 17.29 -21.21 0.83
CA GLN A 418 16.08 -20.63 1.42
C GLN A 418 15.10 -21.70 1.92
N LEU A 419 15.09 -22.89 1.31
CA LEU A 419 14.26 -24.03 1.73
C LEU A 419 14.59 -24.57 3.12
N PHE A 420 15.78 -24.27 3.63
CA PHE A 420 16.27 -24.73 4.93
C PHE A 420 16.20 -23.63 6.00
N PHE A 421 15.38 -22.59 5.77
CA PHE A 421 15.10 -21.58 6.78
C PHE A 421 14.67 -22.23 8.11
N GLN A 422 15.28 -21.80 9.22
CA GLN A 422 15.15 -22.37 10.57
C GLN A 422 15.48 -23.87 10.72
N ALA A 423 16.15 -24.50 9.75
CA ALA A 423 16.68 -25.83 9.96
C ALA A 423 17.75 -25.78 11.07
N PRO A 424 17.75 -26.70 12.06
CA PRO A 424 18.69 -26.67 13.19
C PRO A 424 20.17 -26.64 12.76
N GLY A 425 20.50 -27.22 11.61
CA GLY A 425 21.86 -27.20 11.06
C GLY A 425 22.36 -25.81 10.65
N PHE A 426 21.46 -24.86 10.36
CA PHE A 426 21.86 -23.49 10.00
C PHE A 426 22.47 -22.73 11.18
N ALA A 427 21.94 -22.91 12.39
CA ALA A 427 22.51 -22.29 13.59
C ALA A 427 23.97 -22.77 13.81
N VAL A 428 24.22 -24.07 13.58
CA VAL A 428 25.58 -24.63 13.67
C VAL A 428 26.48 -24.09 12.56
N LEU A 429 25.99 -24.02 11.32
CA LEU A 429 26.77 -23.50 10.19
C LEU A 429 27.11 -22.01 10.42
N GLU A 430 26.16 -21.22 10.89
CA GLU A 430 26.37 -19.82 11.23
C GLU A 430 27.51 -19.68 12.24
N GLU A 431 27.47 -20.38 13.37
CA GLU A 431 28.55 -20.38 14.37
C GLU A 431 29.91 -20.82 13.80
N MET A 432 29.92 -21.80 12.88
CA MET A 432 31.16 -22.30 12.27
C MET A 432 31.80 -21.32 11.28
N PHE A 433 31.00 -20.51 10.58
CA PHE A 433 31.46 -19.63 9.50
C PHE A 433 31.63 -18.17 9.93
N THR A 434 31.29 -17.81 11.17
CA THR A 434 31.53 -16.48 11.76
C THR A 434 32.96 -16.30 12.24
N SER A 435 33.83 -15.69 11.42
CA SER A 435 35.23 -15.40 11.79
C SER A 435 35.57 -13.91 11.91
N LYS A 436 34.66 -13.00 11.53
CA LYS A 436 34.82 -11.53 11.67
C LYS A 436 33.46 -10.86 11.88
N THR A 437 33.19 -10.41 13.10
CA THR A 437 31.90 -9.78 13.50
C THR A 437 32.00 -8.28 13.73
N ASP A 438 33.18 -7.68 13.60
CA ASP A 438 33.48 -6.28 13.97
C ASP A 438 32.67 -5.23 13.20
N HIS A 439 31.99 -5.63 12.13
CA HIS A 439 31.18 -4.75 11.26
C HIS A 439 29.68 -5.08 11.31
N TRP A 440 29.28 -6.03 12.16
CA TRP A 440 27.87 -6.41 12.25
C TRP A 440 27.09 -5.39 13.08
N LEU A 441 25.79 -5.30 12.83
CA LEU A 441 24.93 -4.56 13.74
C LEU A 441 24.91 -5.29 15.09
N GLN A 442 25.30 -4.56 16.12
CA GLN A 442 25.41 -5.06 17.48
C GLN A 442 24.50 -4.27 18.39
N ASP A 443 23.54 -4.96 19.01
CA ASP A 443 22.80 -4.43 20.15
C ASP A 443 23.61 -4.71 21.41
N THR A 444 24.01 -3.64 22.11
CA THR A 444 24.94 -3.71 23.24
C THR A 444 24.29 -4.18 24.55
N ALA A 445 22.98 -4.03 24.69
CA ALA A 445 22.23 -4.41 25.88
C ALA A 445 20.80 -4.80 25.49
N PRO A 446 20.59 -5.97 24.85
CA PRO A 446 19.27 -6.41 24.42
C PRO A 446 18.29 -6.60 25.60
N LEU A 447 16.99 -6.39 25.38
CA LEU A 447 15.96 -6.77 26.34
C LEU A 447 15.76 -8.30 26.38
N LEU A 448 15.57 -8.86 27.57
CA LEU A 448 15.25 -10.30 27.74
C LEU A 448 13.75 -10.60 27.60
N ALA A 449 12.89 -9.66 27.98
CA ALA A 449 11.45 -9.74 27.81
C ALA A 449 10.94 -8.64 26.88
N ALA A 450 9.98 -8.99 26.02
CA ALA A 450 9.33 -8.03 25.15
C ALA A 450 8.58 -6.98 26.00
N PRO A 451 8.61 -5.69 25.62
CA PRO A 451 7.74 -4.68 26.21
C PRO A 451 6.27 -5.00 25.94
N ASP A 452 5.37 -4.62 26.86
CA ASP A 452 3.94 -4.70 26.64
C ASP A 452 3.52 -3.68 25.55
N HIS A 453 3.38 -4.11 24.30
CA HIS A 453 2.91 -3.26 23.21
C HIS A 453 1.37 -3.35 23.04
N PRO A 454 0.65 -2.21 23.04
CA PRO A 454 -0.81 -2.19 22.87
C PRO A 454 -1.28 -2.66 21.47
N ALA A 455 -0.37 -2.78 20.49
CA ALA A 455 -0.70 -3.21 19.13
C ALA A 455 -1.03 -4.71 19.00
N ASN A 456 -0.72 -5.52 20.02
CA ASN A 456 -1.06 -6.95 20.07
C ASN A 456 -2.55 -7.23 20.34
N GLU A 457 -3.39 -6.19 20.49
CA GLU A 457 -4.86 -6.31 20.44
C GLU A 457 -5.42 -6.30 19.01
N ALA A 458 -4.61 -6.64 17.99
CA ALA A 458 -5.18 -7.09 16.73
C ALA A 458 -5.93 -8.39 17.00
N GLN A 459 -7.25 -8.27 17.18
CA GLN A 459 -8.24 -9.35 17.26
C GLN A 459 -7.77 -10.54 16.40
N ALA A 460 -7.25 -11.58 17.06
CA ALA A 460 -7.07 -12.87 16.42
C ALA A 460 -8.49 -13.34 16.06
N GLU A 461 -8.92 -13.03 14.83
CA GLU A 461 -10.15 -13.55 14.25
C GLU A 461 -10.12 -15.07 14.50
N PRO A 462 -11.09 -15.62 15.26
CA PRO A 462 -11.08 -17.03 15.58
C PRO A 462 -11.03 -17.82 14.27
N LEU A 463 -10.01 -18.67 14.12
CA LEU A 463 -9.79 -19.50 12.94
C LEU A 463 -11.14 -19.99 12.39
N PRO A 464 -11.48 -19.68 11.12
CA PRO A 464 -12.77 -20.07 10.56
C PRO A 464 -12.97 -21.56 10.77
N LYS A 465 -14.13 -21.97 11.31
CA LYS A 465 -14.40 -23.39 11.67
C LYS A 465 -14.11 -24.38 10.53
N ARG A 466 -14.16 -23.91 9.27
CA ARG A 466 -13.79 -24.66 8.06
C ARG A 466 -12.29 -25.01 8.01
N VAL A 467 -11.42 -24.09 8.39
CA VAL A 467 -9.96 -24.32 8.45
C VAL A 467 -9.66 -25.38 9.51
N LEU A 468 -10.23 -25.26 10.71
CA LEU A 468 -10.09 -26.25 11.77
C LEU A 468 -10.56 -27.65 11.33
N PHE A 469 -11.70 -27.71 10.63
CA PHE A 469 -12.26 -28.97 10.11
C PHE A 469 -11.37 -29.60 9.03
N VAL A 470 -10.85 -28.81 8.10
CA VAL A 470 -9.92 -29.28 7.05
C VAL A 470 -8.60 -29.75 7.68
N SER A 471 -8.06 -29.03 8.64
CA SER A 471 -6.85 -29.42 9.38
C SER A 471 -7.06 -30.74 10.13
N LEU A 472 -8.20 -30.93 10.80
CA LEU A 472 -8.53 -32.19 11.48
C LEU A 472 -8.71 -33.36 10.49
N LEU A 473 -9.32 -33.13 9.33
CA LEU A 473 -9.44 -34.13 8.26
C LEU A 473 -8.08 -34.54 7.69
N MET A 474 -7.19 -33.58 7.43
CA MET A 474 -5.81 -33.84 6.99
C MET A 474 -5.04 -34.64 8.03
N LEU A 475 -5.18 -34.30 9.32
CA LEU A 475 -4.54 -35.01 10.42
C LEU A 475 -5.06 -36.45 10.54
N ALA A 476 -6.37 -36.65 10.44
CA ALA A 476 -6.99 -37.98 10.45
C ALA A 476 -6.55 -38.83 9.24
N ALA A 477 -6.49 -38.22 8.04
CA ALA A 477 -6.00 -38.87 6.83
C ALA A 477 -4.51 -39.25 6.93
N GLY A 478 -3.69 -38.45 7.61
CA GLY A 478 -2.29 -38.77 7.88
C GLY A 478 -2.08 -39.90 8.90
N ILE A 479 -3.01 -40.09 9.84
CA ILE A 479 -2.94 -41.13 10.88
C ILE A 479 -3.49 -42.49 10.39
N LEU A 480 -4.43 -42.48 9.44
CA LEU A 480 -5.07 -43.68 8.86
C LEU A 480 -4.08 -44.75 8.34
N PRO A 481 -2.97 -44.41 7.64
CA PRO A 481 -1.95 -45.37 7.22
C PRO A 481 -1.22 -46.04 8.39
N PHE A 482 -0.94 -45.29 9.47
CA PHE A 482 -0.29 -45.83 10.67
C PHE A 482 -1.21 -46.78 11.44
N TRP A 483 -2.51 -46.48 11.48
CA TRP A 483 -3.51 -47.38 12.07
C TRP A 483 -3.70 -48.67 11.27
N LYS A 484 -3.76 -48.58 9.92
CA LYS A 484 -3.83 -49.77 9.05
C LYS A 484 -2.59 -50.67 9.18
N ASN A 485 -1.39 -50.09 9.28
CA ASN A 485 -0.16 -50.86 9.47
C ASN A 485 -0.04 -51.51 10.86
N ARG A 486 -0.70 -50.96 11.88
CA ARG A 486 -0.73 -51.56 13.22
C ARG A 486 -1.64 -52.79 13.28
N ILE A 487 -2.76 -52.77 12.53
CA ILE A 487 -3.70 -53.88 12.43
C ILE A 487 -3.12 -55.04 11.60
N TRP A 488 -2.31 -54.75 10.58
CA TRP A 488 -1.64 -55.78 9.77
C TRP A 488 -0.49 -56.50 10.49
N ARG A 489 0.13 -55.87 11.49
CA ARG A 489 1.17 -56.50 12.32
C ARG A 489 0.64 -57.35 13.48
N SER A 490 -0.66 -57.25 13.80
CA SER A 490 -1.32 -58.09 14.81
C SER A 490 -1.98 -59.36 14.25
N SER A 491 -1.85 -59.61 12.95
CA SER A 491 -2.46 -60.74 12.23
C SER A 491 -1.43 -61.64 11.51
N ILE A 492 -0.18 -61.65 11.99
CA ILE A 492 0.85 -62.64 11.62
C ILE A 492 1.25 -63.39 12.88
#